data_AF-A0A8J8KEF4-F1
#
_entry.id   AF-A0A8J8KEF4-F1
#
_cell.length_a   1.000
_cell.length_b   1.000
_cell.length_c   1.000
_cell.angle_alpha   90.00
_cell.angle_beta   90.00
_cell.angle_gamma   90.00
#
_symmetry.space_group_name_H-M   'P 1'
#
loop_
_entity.id
_entity.type
_entity.pdbx_description
1 polymer ?
#
loop_
_entity_poly.entity_id
_entity_poly.type
_entity_poly.pdbx_seq_one_letter_code
_entity_poly.pdbx_strand_id
1 'polypeptide(L)' 'MPTCGECDAYVTSDFVRVFGIDGEVYGCPDCTTYRELQDGEAVDQHDDRT' A
#
# COMPACT_ATOMS: atom_id res chain seq x y z
N MET A 1 -9.09 -2.45 11.69
CA MET A 1 -9.29 -2.40 10.24
C MET A 1 -8.08 -1.68 9.68
N PRO A 2 -7.25 -2.34 8.86
CA PRO A 2 -6.04 -1.72 8.32
C PRO A 2 -6.40 -0.59 7.34
N THR A 3 -5.51 0.38 7.23
CA THR A 3 -5.64 1.55 6.35
C THR A 3 -4.39 1.69 5.50
N CYS A 4 -4.54 2.31 4.33
CA CYS A 4 -3.43 2.69 3.47
C CYS A 4 -2.61 3.81 4.13
N GLY A 5 -1.28 3.68 4.14
CA GLY A 5 -0.37 4.68 4.71
C GLY A 5 -0.24 5.97 3.89
N GLU A 6 -0.62 5.98 2.61
CA GLU A 6 -0.52 7.16 1.74
C GLU A 6 -1.80 8.00 1.70
N CYS A 7 -2.98 7.36 1.69
CA CYS A 7 -4.26 8.06 1.47
C CYS A 7 -5.33 7.80 2.54
N ASP A 8 -4.99 7.09 3.63
CA ASP A 8 -5.88 6.72 4.73
C ASP A 8 -7.12 5.89 4.34
N ALA A 9 -7.21 5.43 3.09
CA ALA A 9 -8.30 4.59 2.63
C ALA A 9 -8.34 3.25 3.38
N TYR A 10 -9.54 2.70 3.54
CA TYR A 10 -9.72 1.40 4.17
C TYR A 10 -9.22 0.27 3.26
N VAL A 11 -8.43 -0.65 3.82
CA VAL A 11 -8.00 -1.88 3.13
C VAL A 11 -8.37 -3.11 3.95
N THR A 12 -8.50 -4.27 3.29
CA THR A 12 -8.78 -5.53 3.98
C THR A 12 -7.51 -6.17 4.52
N SER A 13 -7.64 -7.02 5.55
CA SER A 13 -6.50 -7.81 6.05
C SER A 13 -5.93 -8.74 4.97
N ASP A 14 -6.78 -9.25 4.06
CA ASP A 14 -6.32 -10.06 2.92
C ASP A 14 -5.50 -9.24 1.93
N PHE A 15 -5.84 -7.96 1.73
CA PHE A 15 -5.07 -7.05 0.89
C PHE A 15 -3.66 -6.84 1.48
N VAL A 16 -3.58 -6.52 2.77
CA VAL A 16 -2.31 -6.38 3.50
C VAL A 16 -1.48 -7.65 3.44
N ARG A 17 -2.11 -8.84 3.48
CA ARG A 17 -1.38 -10.12 3.38
C ARG A 17 -0.68 -10.31 2.04
N VAL A 18 -1.22 -9.75 0.96
CA VAL A 18 -0.69 -9.94 -0.41
C VAL A 18 0.28 -8.85 -0.79
N PHE A 19 -0.06 -7.60 -0.46
CA PHE A 19 0.65 -6.41 -0.93
C PHE A 19 1.41 -5.68 0.17
N GLY A 20 1.23 -6.05 1.44
CA GLY A 20 1.87 -5.38 2.57
C GLY A 20 3.16 -6.04 3.05
N ILE A 21 3.90 -5.31 3.86
CA ILE A 21 5.08 -5.76 4.61
C ILE A 21 4.88 -5.42 6.09
N ASP A 22 5.26 -6.33 6.98
CA ASP A 22 5.10 -6.17 8.44
C ASP A 22 3.68 -5.79 8.91
N GLY A 23 2.66 -6.14 8.11
CA GLY A 23 1.26 -5.84 8.40
C GLY A 23 0.82 -4.44 8.00
N GLU A 24 1.64 -3.71 7.25
CA GLU A 24 1.37 -2.37 6.74
C GLU A 24 1.36 -2.34 5.21
N VAL A 25 0.66 -1.36 4.65
CA VAL A 25 0.66 -1.09 3.21
C VAL A 25 0.61 0.42 3.00
N TYR A 26 1.41 0.91 2.06
CA TYR A 26 1.52 2.34 1.75
C TYR A 26 0.83 2.69 0.42
N GLY A 27 0.57 1.74 -0.47
CA GLY A 27 -0.24 1.94 -1.68
C GLY A 27 -1.55 1.14 -1.69
N CYS A 28 -2.63 1.69 -2.26
CA CYS A 28 -3.89 0.97 -2.43
C CYS A 28 -4.63 1.36 -3.74
N PRO A 29 -5.67 0.60 -4.16
CA PRO A 29 -6.39 0.87 -5.41
C PRO A 29 -7.09 2.23 -5.49
N ASP A 30 -7.23 2.95 -4.37
CA ASP A 30 -7.82 4.30 -4.33
C ASP A 30 -6.81 5.40 -4.69
N CYS A 31 -5.49 5.17 -4.49
CA CYS A 31 -4.44 6.15 -4.74
C CYS A 31 -3.41 5.73 -5.80
N THR A 32 -3.34 4.44 -6.15
CA THR A 32 -2.43 3.89 -7.16
C THR A 32 -3.12 2.84 -8.04
N THR A 33 -2.43 2.31 -9.04
CA THR A 33 -2.97 1.26 -9.94
C THR A 33 -2.55 -0.13 -9.49
N TYR A 34 -3.35 -1.16 -9.83
CA TYR A 34 -2.96 -2.55 -9.62
C TYR A 34 -1.66 -2.95 -10.33
N ARG A 35 -1.26 -2.23 -11.37
CA ARG A 35 0.02 -2.47 -12.04
C ARG A 35 1.18 -2.08 -11.12
N GLU A 36 1.15 -0.86 -10.60
CA GLU A 36 2.12 -0.36 -9.62
C GLU A 36 2.16 -1.23 -8.35
N LEU A 37 0.99 -1.66 -7.84
CA LEU A 37 0.92 -2.59 -6.71
C LEU A 37 1.61 -3.94 -6.99
N GLN A 38 1.49 -4.48 -8.21
CA GLN A 38 2.14 -5.73 -8.61
C GLN A 38 3.65 -5.57 -8.82
N ASP A 39 4.08 -4.36 -9.19
CA ASP A 39 5.49 -4.01 -9.36
C ASP A 39 6.19 -3.75 -8.00
N GLY A 40 5.43 -3.67 -6.90
CA GLY A 40 5.93 -3.59 -5.51
C GLY A 40 5.72 -2.24 -4.83
N GLU A 41 5.13 -1.26 -5.52
CA GLU A 41 4.91 0.10 -5.03
C GLU A 41 3.99 0.16 -3.80
N ALA A 42 3.27 -0.93 -3.50
CA ALA A 42 2.40 -1.03 -2.33
C ALA A 42 3.14 -0.88 -0.98
N VAL A 43 4.46 -1.10 -0.96
CA VAL A 43 5.30 -0.98 0.24
C VAL A 43 6.41 0.04 0.08
N ASP A 44 6.51 0.69 -1.08
CA ASP A 44 7.48 1.74 -1.31
C ASP A 44 6.94 3.02 -0.66
N GLN A 45 7.45 3.31 0.54
CA GLN A 45 7.29 4.64 1.08
C GLN A 45 8.11 5.52 0.17
N HIS A 46 7.47 6.34 -0.66
CA HIS A 46 8.14 7.44 -1.36
C HIS A 46 8.78 8.39 -0.33
N ASP A 47 9.88 7.97 0.29
CA ASP A 47 10.77 8.79 1.10
C ASP A 47 11.57 9.59 0.08
N ASP A 48 10.90 10.61 -0.49
CA ASP A 48 11.54 11.73 -1.15
C ASP A 48 12.28 12.52 -0.05
N ARG A 49 13.40 11.94 0.43
CA ARG A 49 14.47 12.64 1.14
C ARG A 49 15.75 12.43 0.35
N THR A 50 15.89 13.15 -0.76
CA THR A 50 17.20 13.56 -1.30
C THR A 50 17.13 15.00 -1.74
#